data_AF-U6DLQ2-F1
#
_entry.id   AF-U6DLQ2-F1
#
_cell.length_a   1.000
_cell.length_b   1.000
_cell.length_c   1.000
_cell.angle_alpha   90.00
_cell.angle_beta   90.00
_cell.angle_gamma   90.00
#
_symmetry.space_group_name_H-M   'P 1'
#
loop_
_entity.id
_entity.type
_entity.pdbx_description
1 polymer ?
#
loop_
_entity_poly.entity_id
_entity_poly.type
_entity_poly.pdbx_seq_one_letter_code
_entity_poly.pdbx_strand_id
1 'polypeptide(L)'
;SSPAPTPGPGSSRRDSWMERGSRSLPDSGRTSPCPRDGEWFIKMLRAEVEKLEHWCQQMEREAEDYELPEEILEKIRSAVGSTQLLLSQKVQQFFRLCQQSMDPTAFPVPTFQDLAGFWDLLQLSIEDVTLKFLELQQLKANSWKLLEPKEEKKVPPPIPKKPPAPPARHTLVGFLPS
;
A
#
# COMPACT_ATOMS: atom_id res chain seq x y z
N SER A 1 46.86 -81.34 -2.11
CA SER A 1 46.93 -81.13 -0.66
C SER A 1 46.03 -79.97 -0.28
N SER A 2 44.93 -80.26 0.40
CA SER A 2 43.99 -79.26 0.89
C SER A 2 44.52 -78.56 2.13
N PRO A 3 44.23 -77.28 2.35
CA PRO A 3 44.18 -76.73 3.70
C PRO A 3 42.72 -76.52 4.13
N ALA A 4 42.33 -77.19 5.22
CA ALA A 4 41.13 -76.83 5.97
C ALA A 4 41.53 -75.96 7.17
N PRO A 5 40.88 -74.81 7.40
CA PRO A 5 41.13 -73.97 8.56
C PRO A 5 40.29 -74.37 9.78
N THR A 6 40.87 -74.26 10.98
CA THR A 6 40.21 -74.36 12.29
C THR A 6 39.53 -73.03 12.70
N PRO A 7 38.41 -73.06 13.44
CA PRO A 7 37.66 -71.88 13.87
C PRO A 7 38.01 -71.41 15.29
N GLY A 8 37.85 -70.11 15.56
CA GLY A 8 37.93 -69.53 16.91
C GLY A 8 37.59 -68.03 16.92
N PRO A 9 36.96 -67.49 17.98
CA PRO A 9 35.91 -66.48 17.86
C PRO A 9 36.37 -65.06 18.16
N GLY A 10 35.77 -64.10 17.44
CA GLY A 10 35.98 -62.66 17.64
C GLY A 10 34.69 -61.91 17.30
N SER A 11 33.78 -61.92 18.26
CA SER A 11 32.54 -61.16 18.33
C SER A 11 32.72 -59.65 18.12
N SER A 12 31.96 -59.06 17.19
CA SER A 12 30.85 -58.15 17.55
C SER A 12 30.29 -57.37 16.35
N ARG A 13 28.98 -57.52 16.21
CA ARG A 13 27.98 -56.49 15.90
C ARG A 13 28.04 -55.81 14.54
N ARG A 14 27.11 -56.23 13.69
CA ARG A 14 26.11 -55.27 13.20
C ARG A 14 24.76 -55.96 13.18
N ASP A 15 24.04 -55.80 14.28
CA ASP A 15 22.67 -56.27 14.42
C ASP A 15 21.78 -55.61 13.38
N SER A 16 20.99 -56.48 12.78
CA SER A 16 19.96 -56.22 11.79
C SER A 16 18.82 -55.43 12.42
N TRP A 17 18.61 -54.19 11.97
CA TRP A 17 17.46 -53.36 12.36
C TRP A 17 16.58 -52.99 11.17
N MET A 18 16.41 -53.91 10.23
CA MET A 18 15.23 -53.85 9.35
C MET A 18 13.99 -54.15 10.20
N GLU A 19 13.04 -53.22 10.11
CA GLU A 19 11.61 -53.42 10.34
C GLU A 19 11.08 -53.26 11.77
N ARG A 20 10.82 -52.00 12.15
CA ARG A 20 9.52 -51.62 12.76
C ARG A 20 9.28 -50.10 12.72
N GLY A 21 8.29 -49.71 11.94
CA GLY A 21 7.45 -48.54 12.23
C GLY A 21 8.07 -47.15 12.00
N SER A 22 7.89 -46.62 10.80
CA SER A 22 7.55 -45.21 10.69
C SER A 22 6.47 -45.08 9.63
N ARG A 23 5.23 -44.92 10.11
CA ARG A 23 4.09 -44.51 9.29
C ARG A 23 4.53 -43.20 8.64
N SER A 24 4.74 -43.22 7.32
CA SER A 24 4.99 -42.02 6.54
C SER A 24 3.85 -41.06 6.82
N LEU A 25 4.15 -39.97 7.53
CA LEU A 25 3.25 -38.84 7.72
C LEU A 25 2.74 -38.41 6.33
N PRO A 26 1.44 -38.11 6.15
CA PRO A 26 1.00 -37.46 4.93
C PRO A 26 1.78 -36.16 4.80
N ASP A 27 2.35 -35.96 3.62
CA ASP A 27 3.03 -34.75 3.17
C ASP A 27 2.27 -33.52 3.70
N SER A 28 2.83 -32.91 4.73
CA SER A 28 2.21 -31.83 5.46
C SER A 28 2.30 -30.60 4.58
N GLY A 29 1.32 -30.44 3.70
CA GLY A 29 0.79 -29.16 3.22
C GLY A 29 1.84 -28.11 2.96
N ARG A 30 2.93 -28.47 2.29
CA ARG A 30 3.94 -27.51 1.86
C ARG A 30 3.35 -26.86 0.63
N THR A 31 2.41 -25.93 0.85
CA THR A 31 2.01 -24.95 -0.16
C THR A 31 3.28 -24.20 -0.51
N SER A 32 4.04 -24.72 -1.47
CA SER A 32 5.16 -23.99 -2.04
C SER A 32 4.57 -22.66 -2.48
N PRO A 33 5.08 -21.52 -2.01
CA PRO A 33 4.54 -20.24 -2.43
C PRO A 33 4.58 -20.23 -3.95
N CYS A 34 3.40 -20.12 -4.58
CA CYS A 34 3.30 -20.08 -6.03
C CYS A 34 4.28 -19.00 -6.51
N PRO A 35 5.15 -19.30 -7.49
CA PRO A 35 6.07 -18.31 -8.02
C PRO A 35 5.32 -17.04 -8.41
N ARG A 36 5.81 -15.87 -7.97
CA ARG A 36 5.26 -14.56 -8.38
C ARG A 36 5.81 -14.22 -9.76
N ASP A 37 5.39 -14.98 -10.75
CA ASP A 37 5.77 -14.82 -12.14
C ASP A 37 4.91 -13.76 -12.86
N GLY A 38 5.16 -13.57 -14.17
CA GLY A 38 4.40 -12.63 -14.99
C GLY A 38 2.89 -12.87 -14.97
N GLU A 39 2.44 -14.13 -14.91
CA GLU A 39 1.01 -14.46 -14.82
C GLU A 39 0.41 -14.01 -13.50
N TRP A 40 1.12 -14.20 -12.39
CA TRP A 40 0.71 -13.75 -11.07
C TRP A 40 0.52 -12.22 -11.05
N PHE A 41 1.47 -11.46 -11.59
CA PHE A 41 1.37 -10.01 -11.68
C PHE A 41 0.23 -9.55 -12.58
N ILE A 42 -0.02 -10.22 -13.71
CA ILE A 42 -1.17 -9.90 -14.59
C ILE A 42 -2.50 -10.08 -13.86
N LYS A 43 -2.65 -11.13 -13.04
CA LYS A 43 -3.87 -11.34 -12.25
C LYS A 43 -4.13 -10.20 -11.28
N MET A 44 -3.10 -9.76 -10.56
CA MET A 44 -3.21 -8.60 -9.66
C MET A 44 -3.49 -7.31 -10.43
N LEU A 45 -2.81 -7.08 -11.56
CA LEU A 45 -3.02 -5.91 -12.40
C LEU A 45 -4.48 -5.80 -12.85
N ARG A 46 -5.09 -6.91 -13.28
CA ARG A 46 -6.50 -6.94 -13.71
C ARG A 46 -7.45 -6.50 -12.59
N ALA A 47 -7.26 -7.00 -11.37
CA ALA A 47 -8.11 -6.63 -10.23
C ALA A 47 -8.03 -5.12 -9.92
N GLU A 48 -6.83 -4.53 -10.03
CA GLU A 48 -6.65 -3.09 -9.84
C GLU A 48 -7.31 -2.27 -10.96
N VAL A 49 -7.16 -2.69 -12.22
CA VAL A 49 -7.80 -2.03 -13.38
C VAL A 49 -9.32 -2.08 -13.27
N GLU A 50 -9.89 -3.25 -12.98
CA GLU A 50 -11.35 -3.42 -12.84
C GLU A 50 -11.93 -2.49 -11.76
N LYS A 51 -11.24 -2.36 -10.61
CA LYS A 51 -11.63 -1.45 -9.53
C LYS A 51 -11.61 0.02 -10.00
N LEU A 52 -10.53 0.43 -10.67
CA LEU A 52 -10.39 1.82 -11.14
C LEU A 52 -11.39 2.17 -12.23
N GLU A 53 -11.61 1.28 -13.21
CA GLU A 53 -12.61 1.47 -14.27
C GLU A 53 -14.02 1.56 -13.68
N HIS A 54 -14.34 0.72 -12.68
CA HIS A 54 -15.62 0.82 -11.98
C HIS A 54 -15.80 2.18 -11.32
N TRP A 55 -14.78 2.72 -10.66
CA TRP A 55 -14.85 4.05 -10.06
C TRP A 55 -15.01 5.18 -11.08
N CYS A 56 -14.32 5.10 -12.23
CA CYS A 56 -14.54 6.05 -13.33
C CYS A 56 -16.01 6.06 -13.73
N GLN A 57 -16.57 4.90 -14.08
CA GLN A 57 -17.97 4.78 -14.52
C GLN A 57 -18.96 5.29 -13.47
N GLN A 58 -18.71 5.01 -12.20
CA GLN A 58 -19.56 5.48 -11.11
C GLN A 58 -19.53 7.01 -11.00
N MET A 59 -18.35 7.64 -11.02
CA MET A 59 -18.25 9.10 -10.89
C MET A 59 -18.72 9.84 -12.14
N GLU A 60 -18.48 9.29 -13.33
CA GLU A 60 -19.00 9.84 -14.59
C GLU A 60 -20.54 9.82 -14.59
N ARG A 61 -21.14 8.72 -14.11
CA ARG A 61 -22.59 8.65 -13.95
C ARG A 61 -23.14 9.69 -12.97
N GLU A 62 -22.49 9.90 -11.82
CA GLU A 62 -22.93 10.95 -10.88
C GLU A 62 -22.86 12.36 -11.50
N ALA A 63 -21.89 12.61 -12.38
CA ALA A 63 -21.78 13.88 -13.09
C ALA A 63 -22.85 14.06 -14.19
N GLU A 64 -23.40 12.96 -14.73
CA GLU A 64 -24.47 12.98 -15.71
C GLU A 64 -25.87 13.05 -15.06
N ASP A 65 -26.08 12.30 -13.98
CA ASP A 65 -27.38 12.14 -13.33
C ASP A 65 -27.75 13.33 -12.41
N TYR A 66 -26.76 14.10 -11.94
CA TYR A 66 -26.97 15.21 -11.00
C TYR A 66 -26.35 16.53 -11.47
N GLU A 67 -27.01 17.64 -11.16
CA GLU A 67 -26.44 18.99 -11.32
C GLU A 67 -25.43 19.28 -10.19
N LEU A 68 -24.19 18.82 -10.39
CA LEU A 68 -23.09 19.04 -9.45
C LEU A 68 -22.43 20.41 -9.64
N PRO A 69 -21.86 21.02 -8.58
CA PRO A 69 -21.02 22.22 -8.70
C PRO A 69 -19.83 22.00 -9.64
N GLU A 70 -19.45 23.03 -10.40
CA GLU A 70 -18.34 22.94 -11.39
C GLU A 70 -17.03 22.45 -10.74
N GLU A 71 -16.71 22.91 -9.53
CA GLU A 71 -15.52 22.45 -8.81
C GLU A 71 -15.50 20.92 -8.59
N ILE A 72 -16.67 20.32 -8.35
CA ILE A 72 -16.79 18.87 -8.18
C ILE A 72 -16.70 18.17 -9.54
N LEU A 73 -17.31 18.72 -10.58
CA LEU A 73 -17.17 18.21 -11.95
C LEU A 73 -15.70 18.23 -12.41
N GLU A 74 -14.96 19.30 -12.11
CA GLU A 74 -13.53 19.40 -12.38
C GLU A 74 -12.72 18.33 -11.62
N LYS A 75 -13.04 18.07 -10.34
CA LYS A 75 -12.43 16.98 -9.57
C LYS A 75 -12.72 15.61 -10.19
N ILE A 76 -13.96 15.35 -10.64
CA ILE A 76 -14.34 14.11 -11.33
C ILE A 76 -13.53 13.98 -12.62
N ARG A 77 -13.53 15.00 -13.49
CA ARG A 77 -12.77 14.98 -14.76
C ARG A 77 -11.28 14.77 -14.53
N SER A 78 -10.71 15.39 -13.49
CA SER A 78 -9.30 15.21 -13.11
C SER A 78 -9.00 13.78 -12.64
N ALA A 79 -9.84 13.21 -11.76
CA ALA A 79 -9.70 11.84 -11.29
C ALA A 79 -9.81 10.83 -12.45
N VAL A 80 -10.85 10.94 -13.28
CA VAL A 80 -11.06 10.09 -14.44
C VAL A 80 -9.91 10.23 -15.45
N GLY A 81 -9.53 11.46 -15.80
CA GLY A 81 -8.44 11.71 -16.74
C GLY A 81 -7.10 11.15 -16.27
N SER A 82 -6.76 11.33 -14.98
CA SER A 82 -5.53 10.75 -14.41
C SER A 82 -5.56 9.21 -14.40
N THR A 83 -6.73 8.61 -14.17
CA THR A 83 -6.93 7.16 -14.28
C THR A 83 -6.73 6.67 -15.70
N GLN A 84 -7.37 7.32 -16.68
CA GLN A 84 -7.21 6.95 -18.10
C GLN A 84 -5.76 7.06 -18.56
N LEU A 85 -5.03 8.06 -18.07
CA LEU A 85 -3.59 8.18 -18.32
C LEU A 85 -2.81 7.03 -17.69
N LEU A 86 -3.10 6.69 -16.43
CA LEU A 86 -2.48 5.55 -15.73
C LEU A 86 -2.70 4.24 -16.49
N LEU A 87 -3.94 3.98 -16.92
CA LEU A 87 -4.36 2.79 -17.65
C LEU A 87 -3.68 2.70 -19.02
N SER A 88 -3.71 3.78 -19.80
CA SER A 88 -3.15 3.81 -21.16
C SER A 88 -1.61 3.82 -21.19
N GLN A 89 -0.96 4.25 -20.10
CA GLN A 89 0.50 4.36 -20.04
C GLN A 89 1.14 3.30 -19.14
N LYS A 90 1.05 3.48 -17.82
CA LYS A 90 1.83 2.69 -16.86
C LYS A 90 1.32 1.25 -16.78
N VAL A 91 0.00 1.05 -16.80
CA VAL A 91 -0.60 -0.29 -16.80
C VAL A 91 -0.25 -1.04 -18.09
N GLN A 92 -0.40 -0.41 -19.26
CA GLN A 92 0.01 -1.03 -20.54
C GLN A 92 1.51 -1.33 -20.59
N GLN A 93 2.35 -0.46 -20.02
CA GLN A 93 3.79 -0.72 -19.91
C GLN A 93 4.06 -1.95 -19.04
N PHE A 94 3.43 -2.05 -17.86
CA PHE A 94 3.61 -3.19 -16.98
C PHE A 94 3.09 -4.49 -17.57
N PHE A 95 1.94 -4.45 -18.24
CA PHE A 95 1.35 -5.60 -18.90
C PHE A 95 2.30 -6.18 -19.95
N ARG A 96 2.89 -5.32 -20.80
CA ARG A 96 3.90 -5.73 -21.78
C ARG A 96 5.14 -6.32 -21.13
N LEU A 97 5.61 -5.72 -20.03
CA LEU A 97 6.75 -6.25 -19.28
C LEU A 97 6.47 -7.66 -18.72
N CYS A 98 5.26 -7.88 -18.19
CA CYS A 98 4.82 -9.20 -17.74
C CYS A 98 4.79 -10.20 -18.91
N GLN A 99 4.22 -9.81 -20.06
CA GLN A 99 4.21 -10.66 -21.26
C GLN A 99 5.62 -11.05 -21.71
N GLN A 100 6.53 -10.07 -21.77
CA GLN A 100 7.91 -10.31 -22.16
C GLN A 100 8.66 -11.23 -21.19
N SER A 101 8.34 -11.20 -19.88
CA SER A 101 8.93 -12.10 -18.89
C SER A 101 8.55 -13.58 -19.09
N MET A 102 7.45 -13.85 -19.80
CA MET A 102 6.94 -15.19 -20.08
C MET A 102 7.28 -15.67 -21.49
N ASP A 103 7.82 -14.79 -22.33
CA ASP A 103 8.22 -15.11 -23.69
C ASP A 103 9.63 -15.74 -23.69
N PRO A 104 9.78 -17.03 -24.04
CA PRO A 104 11.08 -17.69 -24.06
C PRO A 104 12.02 -17.14 -25.15
N THR A 105 11.49 -16.34 -26.08
CA THR A 105 12.25 -15.72 -27.17
C THR A 105 12.70 -14.29 -26.86
N ALA A 106 12.24 -13.70 -25.75
CA ALA A 106 12.61 -12.35 -25.37
C ALA A 106 14.10 -12.23 -25.03
N PHE A 107 14.73 -11.13 -25.46
CA PHE A 107 16.10 -10.81 -25.08
C PHE A 107 16.31 -9.29 -24.95
N PRO A 108 16.77 -8.79 -23.78
CA PRO A 108 16.92 -9.52 -22.52
C PRO A 108 15.56 -9.95 -21.95
N VAL A 109 15.54 -11.07 -21.23
CA VAL A 109 14.35 -11.53 -20.50
C VAL A 109 14.22 -10.66 -19.23
N PRO A 110 13.07 -10.00 -19.00
CA PRO A 110 12.81 -9.31 -17.75
C PRO A 110 12.91 -10.26 -16.56
N THR A 111 13.62 -9.84 -15.53
CA THR A 111 13.77 -10.59 -14.29
C THR A 111 12.59 -10.37 -13.36
N PHE A 112 12.45 -11.24 -12.37
CA PHE A 112 11.48 -11.03 -11.29
C PHE A 112 11.64 -9.66 -10.60
N GLN A 113 12.89 -9.19 -10.44
CA GLN A 113 13.16 -7.90 -9.81
C GLN A 113 12.70 -6.73 -10.68
N ASP A 114 12.79 -6.83 -12.00
CA ASP A 114 12.25 -5.82 -12.92
C ASP A 114 10.72 -5.70 -12.79
N LEU A 115 10.03 -6.84 -12.69
CA LEU A 115 8.58 -6.88 -12.49
C LEU A 115 8.19 -6.32 -11.12
N ALA A 116 8.84 -6.77 -10.05
CA ALA A 116 8.55 -6.30 -8.70
C ALA A 116 8.79 -4.78 -8.56
N GLY A 117 9.93 -4.29 -9.06
CA GLY A 117 10.25 -2.86 -9.01
C GLY A 117 9.26 -2.01 -9.82
N PHE A 118 8.84 -2.47 -11.00
CA PHE A 118 7.82 -1.73 -11.76
C PHE A 118 6.46 -1.77 -11.05
N TRP A 119 6.09 -2.92 -10.49
CA TRP A 119 4.83 -3.08 -9.75
C TRP A 119 4.74 -2.12 -8.58
N ASP A 120 5.81 -1.96 -7.80
CA ASP A 120 5.84 -1.03 -6.66
C ASP A 120 5.60 0.42 -7.12
N LEU A 121 6.23 0.84 -8.22
CA LEU A 121 6.00 2.18 -8.81
C LEU A 121 4.58 2.33 -9.36
N LEU A 122 4.03 1.28 -9.95
CA LEU A 122 2.66 1.27 -10.45
C LEU A 122 1.65 1.36 -9.29
N GLN A 123 1.91 0.68 -8.18
CA GLN A 123 1.09 0.74 -6.96
C GLN A 123 1.04 2.15 -6.39
N LEU A 124 2.16 2.87 -6.33
CA LEU A 124 2.17 4.29 -5.92
C LEU A 124 1.25 5.13 -6.82
N SER A 125 1.30 4.90 -8.13
CA SER A 125 0.47 5.62 -9.09
C SER A 125 -1.03 5.26 -8.95
N ILE A 126 -1.33 4.00 -8.62
CA ILE A 126 -2.70 3.52 -8.33
C ILE A 126 -3.22 4.14 -7.03
N GLU A 127 -2.37 4.24 -5.99
CA GLU A 127 -2.72 4.87 -4.72
C GLU A 127 -3.04 6.36 -4.90
N ASP A 128 -2.23 7.09 -5.66
CA ASP A 128 -2.47 8.50 -5.98
C ASP A 128 -3.81 8.75 -6.68
N VAL A 129 -4.24 7.84 -7.55
CA VAL A 129 -5.56 7.91 -8.20
C VAL A 129 -6.66 7.48 -7.24
N THR A 130 -6.41 6.44 -6.43
CA THR A 130 -7.35 5.95 -5.41
C THR A 130 -7.72 7.05 -4.42
N LEU A 131 -6.75 7.83 -3.94
CA LEU A 131 -7.00 8.95 -3.05
C LEU A 131 -7.95 10.00 -3.65
N LYS A 132 -7.85 10.28 -4.96
CA LYS A 132 -8.77 11.19 -5.66
C LYS A 132 -10.21 10.65 -5.66
N PHE A 133 -10.38 9.35 -5.89
CA PHE A 133 -11.71 8.74 -5.83
C PHE A 133 -12.26 8.68 -4.41
N LEU A 134 -11.42 8.43 -3.40
CA LEU A 134 -11.87 8.46 -2.00
C LEU A 134 -12.37 9.84 -1.59
N GLU A 135 -11.70 10.92 -2.04
CA GLU A 135 -12.17 12.29 -1.85
C GLU A 135 -13.56 12.50 -2.50
N LEU A 136 -13.76 12.03 -3.73
CA LEU A 136 -15.06 12.11 -4.41
C LEU A 136 -16.15 11.32 -3.69
N GLN A 137 -15.85 10.12 -3.19
CA GLN A 137 -16.78 9.32 -2.40
C GLN A 137 -17.16 10.04 -1.09
N GLN A 138 -16.21 10.74 -0.46
CA GLN A 138 -16.48 11.54 0.73
C GLN A 138 -17.39 12.73 0.41
N LEU A 139 -17.15 13.43 -0.70
CA LEU A 139 -18.04 14.50 -1.17
C LEU A 139 -19.44 13.97 -1.43
N LYS A 140 -19.58 12.83 -2.10
CA LYS A 140 -20.86 12.16 -2.33
C LYS A 140 -21.58 11.84 -1.01
N ALA A 141 -20.88 11.28 -0.04
CA ALA A 141 -21.42 11.00 1.29
C ALA A 141 -21.86 12.28 2.04
N ASN A 142 -21.26 13.43 1.72
CA ASN A 142 -21.61 14.75 2.22
C ASN A 142 -22.60 15.52 1.31
N SER A 143 -23.36 14.80 0.47
CA SER A 143 -24.32 15.39 -0.48
C SER A 143 -23.70 16.45 -1.41
N TRP A 144 -22.47 16.18 -1.87
CA TRP A 144 -21.71 17.05 -2.77
C TRP A 144 -21.42 18.44 -2.21
N LYS A 145 -21.40 18.58 -0.89
CA LYS A 145 -20.96 19.80 -0.23
C LYS A 145 -19.45 19.75 -0.04
N LEU A 146 -18.77 20.79 -0.52
CA LEU A 146 -17.35 20.97 -0.24
C LEU A 146 -17.16 21.02 1.28
N LEU A 147 -16.20 20.25 1.78
CA LEU A 147 -15.82 20.38 3.19
C LEU A 147 -15.14 21.74 3.33
N GLU A 148 -15.86 22.73 3.86
CA GLU A 148 -15.19 23.92 4.35
C GLU A 148 -14.15 23.43 5.38
N PRO A 149 -12.87 23.84 5.26
CA PRO A 149 -11.91 23.62 6.33
C PRO A 149 -12.58 24.23 7.55
N LYS A 150 -12.97 23.39 8.49
CA LYS A 150 -13.55 23.87 9.74
C LYS A 150 -12.45 24.71 10.34
N GLU A 151 -12.52 26.02 10.17
CA GLU A 151 -11.74 26.95 10.95
C GLU A 151 -12.08 26.58 12.38
N GLU A 152 -11.19 25.82 13.00
CA GLU A 152 -11.10 25.77 14.44
C GLU A 152 -10.80 27.22 14.80
N LYS A 153 -11.87 27.98 15.00
CA LYS A 153 -11.85 29.29 15.60
C LYS A 153 -11.27 29.03 16.98
N LYS A 154 -9.94 28.97 17.06
CA LYS A 154 -9.18 29.02 18.30
C LYS A 154 -9.49 30.39 18.85
N VAL A 155 -10.57 30.45 19.63
CA VAL A 155 -10.86 31.60 20.46
C VAL A 155 -9.61 31.77 21.31
N PRO A 156 -8.87 32.88 21.19
CA PRO A 156 -7.72 33.11 22.06
C PRO A 156 -8.22 33.05 23.51
N PRO A 157 -7.49 32.39 24.43
CA PRO A 157 -7.93 32.29 25.81
C PRO A 157 -8.17 33.71 26.37
N PRO A 158 -9.25 33.91 27.16
CA PRO A 158 -9.55 35.23 27.71
C PRO A 158 -8.41 35.66 28.63
N ILE A 159 -7.71 36.73 28.24
CA ILE A 159 -6.62 37.33 29.01
C ILE A 159 -7.21 37.82 30.34
N PRO A 160 -6.70 37.40 31.51
CA PRO A 160 -7.16 37.93 32.80
C PRO A 160 -6.90 39.44 32.86
N LYS A 161 -7.97 40.22 33.07
CA LYS A 161 -7.89 41.67 33.26
C LYS A 161 -7.08 41.96 34.54
N LYS A 162 -5.93 42.60 34.38
CA LYS A 162 -5.09 43.10 35.48
C LYS A 162 -5.85 44.19 36.24
N PRO A 163 -5.89 44.18 37.58
CA PRO A 163 -6.58 45.22 38.35
C PRO A 163 -5.85 46.58 38.22
N PRO A 164 -6.57 47.71 38.34
CA PRO A 164 -6.01 49.04 38.17
C PRO A 164 -5.05 49.39 39.31
N ALA A 165 -3.94 50.05 38.95
CA ALA A 165 -2.93 50.54 39.88
C ALA A 165 -3.52 51.66 40.77
N PRO A 166 -3.11 51.76 42.06
CA PRO A 166 -3.53 52.84 42.93
C PRO A 166 -2.87 54.17 42.54
N PRO A 167 -3.51 55.32 42.82
CA PRO A 167 -2.98 56.63 42.46
C PRO A 167 -1.75 56.99 43.30
N ALA A 168 -0.73 57.54 42.62
CA ALA A 168 0.48 58.05 43.24
C ALA A 168 0.16 59.18 44.23
N ARG A 169 0.56 59.00 45.49
CA ARG A 169 0.53 60.07 46.49
C ARG A 169 1.82 60.89 46.40
N HIS A 170 1.63 62.17 46.13
CA HIS A 170 2.56 63.28 46.32
C HIS A 170 3.08 63.32 47.76
N THR A 171 4.40 63.32 47.98
CA THR A 171 5.06 63.87 49.19
C THR A 171 6.52 64.18 48.81
N LEU A 172 6.79 65.39 48.35
CA LEU A 172 7.30 66.55 49.12
C LEU A 172 8.82 66.48 49.33
N VAL A 173 9.49 67.36 48.59
CA VAL A 173 10.90 67.75 48.65
C VAL A 173 11.28 68.14 50.08
N GLY A 174 12.16 67.33 50.69
CA GLY A 174 12.74 67.55 52.00
C GLY A 174 14.25 67.77 51.89
N PHE A 175 14.62 69.02 52.12
CA PHE A 175 15.93 69.65 52.13
C PHE A 175 16.88 69.10 53.23
N LEU A 176 18.16 69.56 53.15
CA LEU A 176 19.19 69.74 54.22
C LEU A 176 20.26 68.62 54.41
N PRO A 177 21.50 68.95 54.87
CA PRO A 177 22.54 69.69 54.13
C PRO A 177 23.96 69.08 54.31
N SER A 178 24.97 69.68 53.65
CA SER A 178 26.24 70.07 54.29
C SER A 178 26.90 71.22 53.54
#